data_AF-A0A9P0KMF6-F1
#
_entry.id   AF-A0A9P0KMF6-F1
#
_cell.length_a   1.000
_cell.length_b   1.000
_cell.length_c   1.000
_cell.angle_alpha   90.00
_cell.angle_beta   90.00
_cell.angle_gamma   90.00
#
_symmetry.space_group_name_H-M   'P 1'
#
loop_
_entity.id
_entity.type
_entity.pdbx_description
1 polymer ?
#
loop_
_entity_poly.entity_id
_entity_poly.type
_entity_poly.pdbx_seq_one_letter_code
_entity_poly.pdbx_strand_id
1 'polypeptide(L)'
;MYLLCNKVLGNDAMKPSKLQDHLRRCHPDKTEKDLKYFQTLKDKFQKKPTLDRMFASTSQRNDDGLRASYNISLLIAKSGKPHTTGDKSILPAVEDVLKTVLHKPASDIIKRIPLSNNTVERRIDEMSSDIESFLCDYLQTTHFSKELDESTLPDNAALLLAYDDIMNQET
;
A
#
# COMPACT_ATOMS: atom_id res chain seq x y z
N MET A 1 -13.94 1.46 31.45
CA MET A 1 -12.57 1.64 31.98
C MET A 1 -12.49 2.96 32.71
N TYR A 2 -11.87 3.02 33.89
CA TYR A 2 -11.69 4.24 34.68
C TYR A 2 -10.30 4.84 34.42
N LEU A 3 -10.25 6.03 33.81
CA LEU A 3 -9.02 6.58 33.21
C LEU A 3 -7.93 6.96 34.22
N LEU A 4 -8.29 7.22 35.49
CA LEU A 4 -7.31 7.62 36.52
C LEU A 4 -6.42 6.47 37.01
N CYS A 5 -6.93 5.23 36.96
CA CYS A 5 -6.23 4.03 37.43
C CYS A 5 -6.11 2.96 36.35
N ASN A 6 -6.58 3.22 35.12
CA ASN A 6 -6.64 2.28 34.01
C ASN A 6 -7.33 0.94 34.35
N LYS A 7 -8.24 0.92 35.34
CA LYS A 7 -8.97 -0.29 35.73
C LYS A 7 -10.25 -0.45 34.93
N VAL A 8 -10.54 -1.68 34.51
CA VAL A 8 -11.87 -2.05 34.01
C VAL A 8 -12.76 -2.27 35.23
N LEU A 9 -13.73 -1.39 35.42
CA LEU A 9 -14.75 -1.55 36.46
C LEU A 9 -15.92 -2.35 35.89
N GLY A 10 -16.52 -3.23 36.68
CA GLY A 10 -17.77 -3.89 36.30
C GLY A 10 -18.92 -2.91 36.17
N ASN A 11 -19.99 -3.28 35.45
CA ASN A 11 -21.13 -2.42 35.16
C ASN A 11 -21.75 -1.81 36.43
N ASP A 12 -21.84 -2.59 37.51
CA ASP A 12 -22.35 -2.12 38.79
C ASP A 12 -21.49 -1.07 39.47
N ALA A 13 -20.18 -1.03 39.18
CA ALA A 13 -19.24 -0.07 39.73
C ALA A 13 -19.13 1.21 38.87
N MET A 14 -19.79 1.24 37.71
CA MET A 14 -19.88 2.43 36.83
C MET A 14 -21.01 3.38 37.22
N LYS A 15 -21.83 3.05 38.24
CA LYS A 15 -22.88 3.94 38.75
C LYS A 15 -22.24 5.23 39.30
N PRO A 16 -22.82 6.42 39.07
CA PRO A 16 -22.21 7.70 39.44
C PRO A 16 -21.77 7.80 40.92
N SER A 17 -22.60 7.31 41.85
CA SER A 17 -22.28 7.28 43.27
C SER A 17 -21.03 6.46 43.58
N LYS A 18 -20.92 5.26 43.01
CA LYS A 18 -19.77 4.37 43.20
C LYS A 18 -18.50 4.88 42.51
N LEU A 19 -18.63 5.57 41.38
CA LEU A 19 -17.50 6.25 40.73
C LEU A 19 -16.99 7.42 41.57
N GLN A 20 -17.90 8.17 42.20
CA GLN A 20 -17.54 9.25 43.10
C GLN A 20 -16.86 8.73 44.38
N ASP A 21 -17.37 7.63 44.94
CA ASP A 21 -16.73 6.95 46.09
C ASP A 21 -15.35 6.40 45.71
N HIS A 22 -15.22 5.79 44.53
CA HIS A 22 -13.93 5.32 44.01
C HIS A 22 -12.94 6.47 43.83
N LEU A 23 -13.38 7.61 43.28
CA LEU A 23 -12.55 8.81 43.14
C LEU A 23 -12.03 9.28 44.50
N ARG A 24 -12.92 9.41 45.49
CA ARG A 24 -12.58 9.88 46.84
C ARG A 24 -11.63 8.92 47.57
N ARG A 25 -11.86 7.60 47.44
CA ARG A 25 -11.09 6.58 48.15
C ARG A 25 -9.74 6.26 47.51
N CYS A 26 -9.68 6.22 46.18
CA CYS A 26 -8.48 5.78 45.44
C CYS A 26 -7.67 6.94 44.86
N HIS A 27 -8.27 8.12 44.68
CA HIS A 27 -7.62 9.30 44.11
C HIS A 27 -8.04 10.59 44.85
N PRO A 28 -7.81 10.67 46.17
CA PRO A 28 -8.21 11.83 46.97
C PRO A 28 -7.60 13.13 46.44
N ASP A 29 -6.38 13.07 45.89
CA ASP A 29 -5.63 14.15 45.25
C ASP A 29 -6.28 14.73 43.98
N LYS A 30 -7.27 14.03 43.42
CA LYS A 30 -7.93 14.37 42.15
C LYS A 30 -9.41 14.72 42.31
N THR A 31 -9.90 14.77 43.54
CA THR A 31 -11.30 15.06 43.87
C THR A 31 -11.69 16.51 43.56
N GLU A 32 -10.75 17.44 43.70
CA GLU A 32 -10.95 18.88 43.45
C GLU A 32 -10.57 19.31 42.02
N LYS A 33 -10.22 18.37 41.14
CA LYS A 33 -9.86 18.72 39.76
C LYS A 33 -11.10 19.11 38.96
N ASP A 34 -10.92 20.08 38.09
CA ASP A 34 -11.97 20.61 37.23
C ASP A 34 -12.26 19.68 36.05
N LEU A 35 -13.37 19.94 35.35
CA LEU A 35 -13.77 19.18 34.17
C LEU A 35 -12.68 19.20 33.09
N LYS A 36 -11.95 20.31 32.96
CA LYS A 36 -10.89 20.50 31.95
C LYS A 36 -9.73 19.52 32.16
N TYR A 37 -9.35 19.25 33.41
CA TYR A 37 -8.37 18.20 33.74
C TYR A 37 -8.80 16.83 33.21
N PHE A 38 -10.04 16.42 33.48
CA PHE A 38 -10.56 15.11 33.04
C PHE A 38 -10.73 15.02 31.53
N GLN A 39 -11.10 16.12 30.87
CA GLN A 39 -11.20 16.19 29.42
C GLN A 39 -9.81 16.06 28.75
N THR A 40 -8.81 16.75 29.30
CA THR A 40 -7.41 16.62 28.87
C THR A 40 -6.89 15.19 29.06
N LEU A 41 -7.27 14.53 30.16
CA LEU A 41 -6.88 13.14 30.43
C LEU A 41 -7.51 12.18 29.42
N LYS A 42 -8.80 12.37 29.09
CA LYS A 42 -9.50 11.61 28.05
C LYS A 42 -8.82 11.79 26.69
N ASP A 43 -8.48 13.02 26.32
CA ASP A 43 -7.82 13.31 25.04
C ASP A 43 -6.45 12.65 24.95
N LYS A 44 -5.65 12.69 26.03
CA LYS A 44 -4.36 11.99 26.10
C LYS A 44 -4.52 10.48 25.94
N PHE A 45 -5.55 9.90 26.56
CA PHE A 45 -5.82 8.47 26.45
C PHE A 45 -6.24 8.09 25.02
N GLN A 46 -7.10 8.86 24.37
CA GLN A 46 -7.53 8.63 22.99
C GLN A 46 -6.40 8.85 21.97
N LYS A 47 -5.48 9.78 22.24
CA LYS A 47 -4.32 10.05 21.37
C LYS A 47 -3.17 9.05 21.57
N LYS A 48 -3.19 8.26 22.65
CA LYS A 48 -2.18 7.23 22.92
C LYS A 48 -2.10 6.28 21.72
N PRO A 49 -0.90 5.96 21.22
CA PRO A 49 -0.79 4.97 20.14
C PRO A 49 -1.37 3.63 20.63
N THR A 50 -2.37 3.13 19.92
CA THR A 50 -2.84 1.75 20.07
C THR A 50 -1.97 0.84 19.21
N LEU A 51 -1.88 -0.44 19.57
CA LEU A 51 -1.16 -1.44 18.78
C LEU A 51 -1.68 -1.44 17.33
N ASP A 52 -2.99 -1.36 17.14
CA ASP A 52 -3.61 -1.29 15.80
C ASP A 52 -3.12 -0.09 14.97
N ARG A 53 -2.94 1.09 15.59
CA ARG A 53 -2.45 2.29 14.88
C ARG A 53 -0.97 2.17 14.51
N MET A 54 -0.18 1.45 15.31
CA MET A 54 1.23 1.16 15.00
C MET A 54 1.35 0.19 13.82
N PHE A 55 0.50 -0.83 13.76
CA PHE A 55 0.47 -1.75 12.63
C PHE A 55 -0.07 -1.10 11.35
N ALA A 56 -1.10 -0.26 11.44
CA ALA A 56 -1.65 0.47 10.30
C ALA A 56 -0.60 1.35 9.60
N SER A 57 0.19 2.11 10.38
CA SER A 57 1.27 2.96 9.84
C SER A 57 2.44 2.18 9.24
N THR A 58 2.68 0.95 9.70
CA THR A 58 3.71 0.06 9.12
C THR A 58 3.21 -0.61 7.84
N SER A 59 1.93 -1.01 7.79
CA SER A 59 1.25 -1.49 6.59
C SER A 59 1.31 -0.46 5.48
N GLN A 60 0.83 0.77 5.76
CA GLN A 60 0.75 1.83 4.76
C GLN A 60 2.13 2.17 4.15
N ARG A 61 3.20 2.17 4.95
CA ARG A 61 4.57 2.43 4.46
C ARG A 61 5.16 1.28 3.63
N ASN A 62 4.71 0.05 3.87
CA ASN A 62 5.08 -1.10 3.03
C ASN A 62 4.28 -1.09 1.72
N ASP A 63 3.00 -0.69 1.79
CA ASP A 63 2.13 -0.55 0.62
C ASP A 63 2.67 0.49 -0.37
N ASP A 64 3.24 1.59 0.12
CA ASP A 64 3.86 2.63 -0.71
C ASP A 64 5.06 2.11 -1.51
N GLY A 65 5.92 1.29 -0.90
CA GLY A 65 7.10 0.72 -1.56
C GLY A 65 6.74 -0.36 -2.60
N LEU A 66 5.73 -1.17 -2.28
CA LEU A 66 5.15 -2.12 -3.22
C LEU A 66 4.55 -1.39 -4.43
N ARG A 67 3.73 -0.36 -4.19
CA ARG A 67 3.13 0.46 -5.24
C ARG A 67 4.18 1.14 -6.12
N ALA A 68 5.20 1.74 -5.51
CA ALA A 68 6.30 2.36 -6.24
C ALA A 68 6.98 1.36 -7.18
N SER A 69 7.15 0.12 -6.74
CA SER A 69 7.86 -0.86 -7.54
C SER A 69 7.00 -1.56 -8.61
N TYR A 70 5.67 -1.60 -8.50
CA TYR A 70 4.79 -1.85 -9.67
C TYR A 70 4.88 -0.71 -10.69
N ASN A 71 4.81 0.54 -10.25
CA ASN A 71 4.89 1.70 -11.14
C ASN A 71 6.21 1.72 -11.91
N ILE A 72 7.32 1.43 -11.24
CA ILE A 72 8.65 1.36 -11.88
C ILE A 72 8.72 0.16 -12.84
N SER A 73 8.23 -1.02 -12.47
CA SER A 73 8.14 -2.17 -13.38
C SER A 73 7.35 -1.83 -14.66
N LEU A 74 6.24 -1.12 -14.53
CA LEU A 74 5.44 -0.67 -15.67
C LEU A 74 6.23 0.27 -16.58
N LEU A 75 7.02 1.19 -16.01
CA LEU A 75 7.89 2.09 -16.79
C LEU A 75 9.00 1.32 -17.52
N ILE A 76 9.59 0.31 -16.88
CA ILE A 76 10.59 -0.58 -17.51
C ILE A 76 9.98 -1.30 -18.71
N ALA A 77 8.79 -1.90 -18.54
CA ALA A 77 8.08 -2.59 -19.62
C ALA A 77 7.75 -1.64 -20.78
N LYS A 78 7.14 -0.48 -20.49
CA LYS A 78 6.77 0.53 -21.50
C LYS A 78 7.96 1.07 -22.29
N SER A 79 9.14 1.11 -21.68
CA SER A 79 10.37 1.59 -22.33
C SER A 79 11.18 0.48 -23.00
N GLY A 80 10.70 -0.78 -22.96
CA GLY A 80 11.37 -1.94 -23.55
C GLY A 80 12.75 -2.19 -22.93
N LYS A 81 12.95 -1.85 -21.66
CA LYS A 81 14.25 -1.99 -20.99
C LYS A 81 14.39 -3.35 -20.30
N PRO A 82 15.62 -3.89 -20.16
CA PRO A 82 15.83 -5.14 -19.43
C PRO A 82 15.37 -5.05 -17.98
N HIS A 83 14.85 -6.15 -17.43
CA HIS A 83 14.37 -6.20 -16.04
C HIS A 83 15.46 -5.83 -15.01
N THR A 84 16.73 -6.15 -15.32
CA THR A 84 17.90 -5.75 -14.51
C THR A 84 18.13 -4.24 -14.43
N THR A 85 17.36 -3.42 -15.14
CA THR A 85 17.45 -1.95 -15.04
C THR A 85 17.01 -1.47 -13.65
N GLY A 86 16.07 -2.18 -13.02
CA GLY A 86 15.54 -1.84 -11.70
C GLY A 86 16.62 -1.81 -10.62
N ASP A 87 17.36 -2.91 -10.47
CA ASP A 87 18.40 -3.05 -9.46
C ASP A 87 19.75 -2.44 -9.85
N LYS A 88 20.15 -2.50 -11.12
CA LYS A 88 21.46 -1.97 -11.56
C LYS A 88 21.51 -0.47 -11.76
N SER A 89 20.38 0.20 -12.00
CA SER A 89 20.37 1.62 -12.36
C SER A 89 19.39 2.45 -11.54
N ILE A 90 18.14 2.00 -11.42
CA ILE A 90 17.10 2.80 -10.75
C ILE A 90 17.34 2.85 -9.23
N LEU A 91 17.61 1.72 -8.58
CA LEU A 91 17.90 1.71 -7.14
C LEU A 91 19.13 2.56 -6.77
N PRO A 92 20.28 2.46 -7.47
CA PRO A 92 21.41 3.36 -7.24
C PRO A 92 21.09 4.85 -7.43
N ALA A 93 20.30 5.19 -8.45
CA ALA A 93 19.90 6.58 -8.69
C ALA A 93 19.01 7.12 -7.56
N VAL A 94 18.05 6.31 -7.09
CA VAL A 94 17.23 6.65 -5.93
C VAL A 94 18.09 6.79 -4.68
N GLU A 95 19.05 5.90 -4.47
CA GLU A 95 20.00 5.97 -3.36
C GLU A 95 20.77 7.30 -3.35
N ASP A 96 21.31 7.69 -4.50
CA ASP A 96 22.10 8.90 -4.65
C ASP A 96 21.27 10.15 -4.35
N VAL A 97 20.05 10.26 -4.89
CA VAL A 97 19.13 11.37 -4.61
C VAL A 97 18.78 11.46 -3.12
N LEU A 98 18.52 10.34 -2.47
CA LEU A 98 18.20 10.31 -1.04
C LEU A 98 19.37 10.80 -0.18
N LYS A 99 20.60 10.44 -0.53
CA LYS A 99 21.81 10.84 0.20
C LYS A 99 22.23 12.29 -0.09
N THR A 100 22.20 12.70 -1.35
CA THR A 100 22.75 13.98 -1.81
C THR A 100 21.75 15.13 -1.69
N VAL A 101 20.49 14.92 -2.08
CA VAL A 101 19.47 15.98 -2.12
C VAL A 101 18.70 16.05 -0.81
N LEU A 102 18.29 14.90 -0.28
CA LEU A 102 17.47 14.85 0.93
C LEU A 102 18.26 14.67 2.22
N HIS A 103 19.55 14.32 2.12
CA HIS A 103 20.41 14.00 3.27
C HIS A 103 19.78 12.98 4.24
N LYS A 104 19.10 11.96 3.68
CA LYS A 104 18.41 10.92 4.44
C LYS A 104 19.09 9.56 4.26
N PRO A 105 19.01 8.68 5.28
CA PRO A 105 19.46 7.30 5.13
C PRO A 105 18.60 6.59 4.08
N ALA A 106 19.25 6.00 3.08
CA ALA A 106 18.57 5.38 1.94
C ALA A 106 18.23 3.89 2.15
N SER A 107 18.93 3.20 3.06
CA SER A 107 18.84 1.75 3.26
C SER A 107 17.42 1.26 3.49
N ASP A 108 16.66 1.95 4.32
CA ASP A 108 15.31 1.54 4.72
C ASP A 108 14.28 1.80 3.62
N ILE A 109 14.53 2.79 2.76
CA ILE A 109 13.66 3.14 1.63
C ILE A 109 13.91 2.17 0.48
N ILE A 110 15.17 1.92 0.13
CA ILE A 110 15.57 1.01 -0.95
C ILE A 110 15.04 -0.40 -0.69
N LYS A 111 15.18 -0.91 0.54
CA LYS A 111 14.69 -2.25 0.91
C LYS A 111 13.17 -2.41 0.75
N ARG A 112 12.41 -1.32 0.79
CA ARG A 112 10.95 -1.33 0.63
C ARG A 112 10.50 -1.33 -0.83
N ILE A 113 11.40 -1.06 -1.77
CA ILE A 113 11.11 -0.96 -3.20
C ILE A 113 11.81 -2.14 -3.90
N PRO A 114 11.25 -3.37 -3.82
CA PRO A 114 11.92 -4.52 -4.41
C PRO A 114 11.89 -4.40 -5.94
N LEU A 115 13.08 -4.33 -6.54
CA LEU A 115 13.30 -4.13 -7.98
C LEU A 115 14.36 -5.07 -8.54
N SER A 116 14.57 -6.23 -7.90
CA SER A 116 15.42 -7.27 -8.49
C SER A 116 14.86 -7.73 -9.83
N ASN A 117 15.73 -8.26 -10.69
CA ASN A 117 15.34 -8.83 -11.99
C ASN A 117 14.04 -9.65 -11.94
N ASN A 118 13.99 -10.64 -11.04
CA ASN A 118 12.84 -11.55 -10.92
C ASN A 118 11.60 -10.85 -10.35
N THR A 119 11.78 -9.81 -9.53
CA THR A 119 10.65 -9.03 -9.02
C THR A 119 10.04 -8.19 -10.14
N VAL A 120 10.89 -7.56 -10.96
CA VAL A 120 10.44 -6.75 -12.08
C VAL A 120 9.69 -7.62 -13.08
N GLU A 121 10.26 -8.77 -13.45
CA GLU A 121 9.63 -9.79 -14.29
C GLU A 121 8.24 -10.20 -13.77
N ARG A 122 8.18 -10.74 -12.54
CA ARG A 122 6.92 -11.22 -11.95
C ARG A 122 5.82 -10.15 -11.96
N ARG A 123 6.16 -8.89 -11.70
CA ARG A 123 5.17 -7.82 -11.72
C ARG A 123 4.67 -7.48 -13.11
N ILE A 124 5.56 -7.53 -14.10
CA ILE A 124 5.17 -7.34 -15.50
C ILE A 124 4.23 -8.48 -15.90
N ASP A 125 4.55 -9.71 -15.54
CA ASP A 125 3.69 -10.87 -15.81
C ASP A 125 2.33 -10.76 -15.12
N GLU A 126 2.29 -10.34 -13.85
CA GLU A 126 1.04 -10.12 -13.10
C GLU A 126 0.18 -9.04 -13.74
N MET A 127 0.77 -7.89 -14.10
CA MET A 127 0.05 -6.83 -14.79
C MET A 127 -0.42 -7.28 -16.18
N SER A 128 0.39 -8.06 -16.89
CA SER A 128 0.03 -8.62 -18.21
C SER A 128 -1.14 -9.59 -18.09
N SER A 129 -1.11 -10.48 -17.09
CA SER A 129 -2.16 -11.46 -16.85
C SER A 129 -3.49 -10.79 -16.45
N ASP A 130 -3.44 -9.71 -15.67
CA ASP A 130 -4.62 -8.93 -15.32
C ASP A 130 -5.27 -8.28 -16.55
N ILE A 131 -4.45 -7.68 -17.43
CA ILE A 131 -4.91 -7.10 -18.70
C ILE A 131 -5.46 -8.18 -19.63
N GLU A 132 -4.80 -9.34 -19.73
CA GLU A 132 -5.23 -10.46 -20.55
C GLU A 132 -6.58 -11.00 -20.07
N SER A 133 -6.74 -11.21 -18.75
CA SER A 133 -8.01 -11.64 -18.16
C SER A 133 -9.13 -10.65 -18.47
N PHE A 134 -8.88 -9.35 -18.26
CA PHE A 134 -9.83 -8.30 -18.59
C PHE A 134 -10.22 -8.33 -20.07
N LEU A 135 -9.24 -8.47 -20.97
CA LEU A 135 -9.48 -8.52 -22.40
C LEU A 135 -10.29 -9.75 -22.79
N CYS A 136 -9.98 -10.92 -22.22
CA CYS A 136 -10.73 -12.15 -22.45
C CYS A 136 -12.21 -12.00 -22.05
N ASP A 137 -12.46 -11.45 -20.87
CA ASP A 137 -13.82 -11.20 -20.37
C ASP A 137 -14.55 -10.17 -21.25
N TYR A 138 -13.84 -9.14 -21.70
CA TYR A 138 -14.39 -8.11 -22.58
C TYR A 138 -14.77 -8.67 -23.96
N LEU A 139 -13.89 -9.46 -24.58
CA LEU A 139 -14.11 -10.06 -25.91
C LEU A 139 -15.23 -11.10 -25.91
N GLN A 140 -15.53 -11.75 -24.77
CA GLN A 140 -16.69 -12.65 -24.66
C GLN A 140 -18.03 -11.94 -24.86
N THR A 141 -18.10 -10.63 -24.62
CA THR A 141 -19.35 -9.86 -24.63
C THR A 141 -19.42 -8.83 -25.77
N THR A 142 -18.38 -8.75 -26.60
CA THR A 142 -18.27 -7.73 -27.65
C THR A 142 -18.13 -8.36 -29.02
N HIS A 143 -18.63 -7.66 -30.04
CA HIS A 143 -18.38 -8.03 -31.42
C HIS A 143 -17.02 -7.48 -31.84
N PHE A 144 -16.18 -8.35 -32.39
CA PHE A 144 -14.88 -7.99 -32.93
C PHE A 144 -14.60 -8.81 -34.19
N SER A 145 -13.72 -8.29 -35.03
CA SER A 145 -13.12 -9.05 -36.13
C SER A 145 -11.68 -9.39 -35.77
N LYS A 146 -11.22 -10.54 -36.28
CA LYS A 146 -9.84 -11.00 -36.08
C LYS A 146 -9.12 -11.05 -37.42
N GLU A 147 -7.99 -10.38 -37.51
CA GLU A 147 -7.10 -10.39 -38.67
C GLU A 147 -5.83 -11.16 -38.33
N LEU A 148 -5.37 -11.99 -39.27
CA LEU A 148 -4.14 -12.77 -39.16
C LEU A 148 -3.20 -12.35 -40.31
N ASP A 149 -1.99 -11.95 -39.97
CA ASP A 149 -0.94 -11.60 -40.92
C ASP A 149 0.26 -12.54 -40.76
N GLU A 150 0.63 -13.25 -41.83
CA GLU A 150 1.75 -14.19 -41.84
C GLU A 150 2.87 -13.65 -42.74
N SER A 151 4.07 -13.52 -42.17
CA SER A 151 5.28 -13.05 -42.86
C SER A 151 6.44 -14.03 -42.71
N THR A 152 7.23 -14.22 -43.76
CA THR A 152 8.44 -15.06 -43.72
C THR A 152 9.69 -14.23 -43.45
N LEU A 153 10.49 -14.64 -42.47
CA LEU A 153 11.75 -14.02 -42.09
C LEU A 153 12.94 -14.63 -42.87
N PRO A 154 14.09 -13.93 -42.97
CA PRO A 154 15.24 -14.37 -43.79
C PRO A 154 15.90 -15.70 -43.41
N ASP A 155 15.54 -16.26 -42.25
CA ASP A 155 16.03 -17.53 -41.69
C ASP A 155 15.04 -18.69 -41.84
N ASN A 156 14.06 -18.58 -42.75
CA ASN A 156 12.91 -19.49 -42.90
C ASN A 156 12.02 -19.59 -41.64
N ALA A 157 12.11 -18.65 -40.70
CA ALA A 157 11.10 -18.51 -39.66
C ALA A 157 9.84 -17.85 -40.25
N ALA A 158 8.67 -18.23 -39.74
CA ALA A 158 7.41 -17.55 -40.04
C ALA A 158 6.97 -16.76 -38.80
N LEU A 159 6.50 -15.54 -39.02
CA LEU A 159 5.89 -14.67 -38.02
C LEU A 159 4.39 -14.59 -38.31
N LEU A 160 3.56 -15.02 -37.37
CA LEU A 160 2.11 -14.86 -37.42
C LEU A 160 1.69 -13.80 -36.40
N LEU A 161 1.08 -12.72 -36.87
CA LEU A 161 0.51 -11.66 -36.05
C LEU A 161 -1.01 -11.79 -36.06
N ALA A 162 -1.64 -11.59 -34.90
CA ALA A 162 -3.07 -11.59 -34.74
C ALA A 162 -3.53 -10.24 -34.17
N TYR A 163 -4.50 -9.62 -34.82
CA TYR A 163 -5.10 -8.35 -34.42
C TYR A 163 -6.58 -8.55 -34.18
N ASP A 164 -7.09 -7.98 -33.08
CA ASP A 164 -8.51 -7.93 -32.79
C ASP A 164 -9.00 -6.49 -32.98
N ASP A 165 -9.95 -6.28 -33.89
CA ASP A 165 -10.59 -4.98 -34.13
C ASP A 165 -11.97 -4.95 -33.46
N ILE A 166 -12.11 -4.08 -32.46
CA ILE A 166 -13.33 -3.95 -31.64
C ILE A 166 -14.33 -3.09 -32.40
N MET A 167 -15.43 -3.69 -32.82
CA MET A 167 -16.49 -3.01 -33.55
C MET A 167 -17.35 -2.21 -32.56
N ASN A 168 -16.97 -0.95 -32.30
CA ASN A 168 -17.79 -0.04 -31.51
C ASN A 168 -19.09 0.27 -32.28
N GLN A 169 -20.23 -0.23 -31.78
CA GLN A 169 -21.54 0.20 -32.29
C GLN A 169 -21.79 1.64 -31.83
N GLU A 170 -21.60 2.61 -32.73
CA GLU A 170 -22.15 3.95 -32.54
C GLU A 170 -23.68 3.84 -32.56
N THR A 171 -24.31 4.01 -31.38
CA THR A 171 -25.77 4.16 -31.21
C THR A 171 -26.24 5.57 -31.48
#